data_AF-A0A6U1ZTD2-F1
#
_entry.id   AF-A0A6U1ZTD2-F1
#
_cell.length_a   1.000
_cell.length_b   1.000
_cell.length_c   1.000
_cell.angle_alpha   90.00
_cell.angle_beta   90.00
_cell.angle_gamma   90.00
#
_symmetry.space_group_name_H-M   'P 1'
#
loop_
_entity.id
_entity.type
_entity.pdbx_description
1 polymer ?
#
loop_
_entity_poly.entity_id
_entity_poly.type
_entity_poly.pdbx_seq_one_letter_code
_entity_poly.pdbx_strand_id
1 'polypeptide(L)'
;MPRRTNPQGLERYRKTGGPLKCKRCVAAAEASEREVAAKKRAAAEDGGTPSGEDASAMLTCFACKKELPVSDFNRNQISKGSGRARCRVCVEKAVTDEALSAQRGREERISAAKAKVAKAKEGGNTAEILSAESELAALEAEHVTGLKPVKLGKGRGRGGRWGSGRGSGSSGR
;
A
#
# COMPACT_ATOMS: atom_id res chain seq x y z
N MET A 1 -1.72 35.18 -20.00
CA MET A 1 -1.12 33.97 -19.39
C MET A 1 -1.56 33.85 -17.93
N PRO A 2 -2.60 33.07 -17.58
CA PRO A 2 -3.04 32.93 -16.19
C PRO A 2 -1.97 32.21 -15.36
N ARG A 3 -1.53 32.85 -14.27
CA ARG A 3 -0.58 32.26 -13.31
C ARG A 3 -1.28 31.11 -12.59
N ARG A 4 -0.87 29.87 -12.85
CA ARG A 4 -1.35 28.68 -12.11
C ARG A 4 -0.90 28.80 -10.65
N THR A 5 -1.80 29.21 -9.76
CA THR A 5 -1.56 29.21 -8.31
C THR A 5 -1.56 27.78 -7.80
N ASN A 6 -0.58 27.41 -6.96
CA ASN A 6 -0.51 26.10 -6.33
C ASN A 6 -1.44 26.07 -5.09
N PRO A 7 -2.63 25.43 -5.15
CA PRO A 7 -3.61 25.48 -4.06
C PRO A 7 -3.09 24.86 -2.76
N GLN A 8 -2.17 23.88 -2.86
CA GLN A 8 -1.58 23.22 -1.69
C GLN A 8 -0.64 24.16 -0.90
N GLY A 9 0.02 25.10 -1.57
CA GLY A 9 0.89 26.08 -0.91
C GLY A 9 0.09 27.05 -0.04
N LEU A 10 -1.06 27.50 -0.54
CA LEU A 10 -2.00 28.35 0.20
C LEU A 10 -2.62 27.61 1.39
N GLU A 11 -2.94 26.33 1.23
CA GLU A 11 -3.50 25.53 2.33
C GLU A 11 -2.50 25.29 3.45
N ARG A 12 -1.21 25.07 3.12
CA ARG A 12 -0.13 24.99 4.13
C ARG A 12 0.07 26.33 4.85
N TYR A 13 0.13 27.44 4.13
CA TYR A 13 0.23 28.78 4.71
C TYR A 13 -0.90 29.05 5.71
N ARG A 14 -2.14 28.74 5.35
CA ARG A 14 -3.31 28.91 6.22
C ARG A 14 -3.23 28.08 7.51
N LYS A 15 -2.56 26.91 7.48
CA LYS A 15 -2.45 26.02 8.64
C LYS A 15 -1.26 26.36 9.54
N THR A 16 -0.12 26.76 8.98
CA THR A 16 1.13 26.93 9.75
C THR A 16 1.54 28.38 9.96
N GLY A 17 0.94 29.33 9.22
CA GLY A 17 1.35 30.75 9.24
C GLY A 17 2.76 31.02 8.68
N GLY A 18 3.45 29.99 8.17
CA GLY A 18 4.81 30.14 7.63
C GLY A 18 4.83 30.77 6.23
N PRO A 19 5.94 31.35 5.77
CA PRO A 19 6.02 32.10 4.51
C PRO A 19 5.67 31.24 3.28
N LEU A 20 4.92 31.82 2.34
CA LEU A 20 4.59 31.18 1.06
C LEU A 20 5.86 30.97 0.23
N LYS A 21 6.26 29.71 0.05
CA LYS A 21 7.38 29.33 -0.82
C LYS A 21 6.91 29.21 -2.27
N CYS A 22 7.68 29.74 -3.22
CA CYS A 22 7.39 29.54 -4.65
C CYS A 22 7.68 28.09 -5.07
N LYS A 23 7.18 27.66 -6.23
CA LYS A 23 7.35 26.28 -6.71
C LYS A 23 8.82 25.86 -6.82
N ARG A 24 9.72 26.77 -7.20
CA ARG A 24 11.16 26.50 -7.28
C ARG A 24 11.78 26.25 -5.90
N CYS A 25 11.39 27.03 -4.89
CA CYS A 25 11.87 26.86 -3.52
C CYS A 25 11.37 25.55 -2.89
N VAL A 26 10.14 25.13 -3.19
CA VAL A 26 9.61 23.83 -2.72
C VAL A 26 10.38 22.67 -3.37
N ALA A 27 10.59 22.71 -4.68
CA ALA A 27 11.35 21.67 -5.38
C ALA A 27 12.81 21.57 -4.90
N ALA A 28 13.47 22.70 -4.64
CA ALA A 28 14.83 22.73 -4.11
C ALA A 28 14.90 22.14 -2.68
N ALA A 29 13.93 22.46 -1.82
CA ALA A 29 13.85 21.89 -0.48
C ALA A 29 13.65 20.36 -0.53
N GLU A 30 12.71 19.89 -1.33
CA GLU A 30 12.47 18.45 -1.51
C GLU A 30 13.71 17.72 -2.06
N ALA A 31 14.45 18.33 -2.98
CA ALA A 31 15.70 17.76 -3.48
C ALA A 31 16.77 17.65 -2.38
N SER A 32 16.95 18.71 -1.57
CA SER A 32 17.89 18.70 -0.44
C SER A 32 17.54 17.65 0.62
N GLU A 33 16.25 17.45 0.91
CA GLU A 33 15.79 16.43 1.86
C GLU A 33 16.07 15.02 1.34
N ARG A 34 15.91 14.79 0.02
CA ARG A 34 16.25 13.50 -0.62
C ARG A 34 17.75 13.22 -0.55
N GLU A 35 18.59 14.20 -0.80
CA GLU A 35 20.06 14.03 -0.71
C GLU A 35 20.51 13.73 0.72
N VAL A 36 19.96 14.42 1.72
CA VAL A 36 20.27 14.15 3.13
C VAL A 36 19.81 12.75 3.53
N ALA A 37 18.62 12.33 3.08
CA ALA A 37 18.14 10.97 3.34
C ALA A 37 19.02 9.90 2.66
N ALA A 38 19.46 10.13 1.43
CA ALA A 38 20.38 9.24 0.73
C ALA A 38 21.74 9.14 1.44
N LYS A 39 22.31 10.27 1.87
CA LYS A 39 23.57 10.30 2.65
C LYS A 39 23.45 9.57 3.97
N LYS A 40 22.32 9.71 4.69
CA LYS A 40 22.07 8.96 5.93
C LYS A 40 21.96 7.46 5.70
N ARG A 41 21.41 7.02 4.57
CA ARG A 41 21.36 5.60 4.20
C ARG A 41 22.74 5.05 3.88
N ALA A 42 23.52 5.77 3.07
CA ALA A 42 24.89 5.37 2.75
C ALA A 42 25.76 5.27 4.03
N ALA A 43 25.67 6.25 4.93
CA ALA A 43 26.41 6.21 6.20
C ALA A 43 25.96 5.08 7.15
N ALA A 44 24.71 4.64 7.06
CA ALA A 44 24.20 3.52 7.87
C ALA A 44 24.64 2.15 7.33
N GLU A 45 24.98 2.03 6.04
CA GLU A 45 25.47 0.78 5.46
C GLU A 45 26.94 0.50 5.78
N ASP A 46 27.76 1.54 5.99
CA ASP A 46 29.18 1.38 6.38
C ASP A 46 29.41 1.19 7.89
N GLY A 47 28.50 1.66 8.76
CA GLY A 47 28.70 1.67 10.21
C GLY A 47 28.33 0.38 10.95
N GLY A 48 27.97 -0.68 10.22
CA GLY A 48 27.29 -1.84 10.77
C GLY A 48 28.06 -3.15 10.65
N THR A 49 29.38 -3.16 10.79
CA THR A 49 30.17 -4.41 10.91
C THR A 49 29.73 -5.12 12.20
N PRO A 50 28.95 -6.23 12.15
CA PRO A 50 28.75 -7.03 13.34
C PRO A 50 30.10 -7.61 13.72
N SER A 51 30.51 -7.42 14.97
CA SER A 51 31.76 -7.91 15.55
C SER A 51 31.85 -9.44 15.46
N GLY A 52 32.34 -9.93 14.32
CA GLY A 52 33.43 -10.89 14.14
C GLY A 52 33.44 -12.28 14.79
N GLU A 53 32.63 -12.61 15.79
CA GLU A 53 32.85 -13.87 16.54
C GLU A 53 31.85 -15.01 16.21
N ASP A 54 30.73 -14.71 15.52
CA ASP A 54 29.69 -15.70 15.21
C ASP A 54 29.65 -16.15 13.73
N ALA A 55 30.61 -15.78 12.89
CA ALA A 55 30.59 -16.10 11.45
C ALA A 55 30.60 -17.61 11.15
N SER A 56 31.04 -18.44 12.11
CA SER A 56 31.10 -19.90 12.02
C SER A 56 29.89 -20.61 12.63
N ALA A 57 28.92 -19.90 13.21
CA ALA A 57 27.76 -20.54 13.81
C ALA A 57 26.89 -21.22 12.74
N MET A 58 26.58 -22.50 12.94
CA MET A 58 25.63 -23.22 12.10
C MET A 58 24.22 -23.01 12.64
N LEU A 59 23.28 -22.69 11.76
CA LEU A 59 21.86 -22.50 12.09
C LEU A 59 21.00 -23.46 11.27
N THR A 60 20.02 -24.09 11.91
CA THR A 60 19.07 -24.99 11.25
C THR A 60 17.89 -24.19 10.68
N CYS A 61 17.64 -24.30 9.37
CA CYS A 61 16.49 -23.67 8.72
C CYS A 61 15.18 -24.37 9.09
N PHE A 62 14.18 -23.63 9.56
CA PHE A 62 12.87 -24.18 9.94
C PHE A 62 12.10 -24.83 8.78
N ALA A 63 12.24 -24.31 7.56
CA ALA A 63 11.48 -24.77 6.40
C ALA A 63 12.07 -26.03 5.75
N CYS A 64 13.39 -26.05 5.52
CA CYS A 64 14.06 -27.17 4.85
C CYS A 64 14.84 -28.10 5.80
N LYS A 65 14.91 -27.76 7.10
CA LYS A 65 15.61 -28.51 8.16
C LYS A 65 17.11 -28.74 7.91
N LYS A 66 17.74 -27.97 7.02
CA LYS A 66 19.18 -28.03 6.76
C LYS A 66 19.95 -27.11 7.71
N GLU A 67 21.09 -27.59 8.18
CA GLU A 67 22.09 -26.78 8.89
C GLU A 67 22.94 -26.03 7.86
N LEU A 68 22.94 -24.71 7.97
CA LEU A 68 23.63 -23.80 7.05
C LEU A 68 24.38 -22.74 7.86
N PRO A 69 25.46 -22.16 7.33
CA PRO A 69 26.18 -21.09 8.00
C PRO A 69 25.30 -19.83 8.14
N VAL A 70 25.60 -18.98 9.14
CA VAL A 70 24.92 -17.69 9.37
C VAL A 70 24.84 -16.83 8.09
N SER A 71 25.81 -16.94 7.19
CA SER A 71 25.84 -16.24 5.90
C SER A 71 24.65 -16.56 4.98
N ASP A 72 24.04 -17.74 5.11
CA ASP A 72 22.88 -18.16 4.30
C ASP A 72 21.54 -17.70 4.88
N PHE A 73 21.58 -16.98 6.01
CA PHE A 73 20.41 -16.37 6.64
C PHE A 73 20.42 -14.85 6.43
N ASN A 74 19.25 -14.25 6.49
CA ASN A 74 19.12 -12.78 6.56
C ASN A 74 19.29 -12.35 8.03
N ARG A 75 19.86 -11.17 8.29
CA ARG A 75 20.04 -10.60 9.64
C ARG A 75 18.75 -10.64 10.48
N ASN A 76 17.61 -10.34 9.85
CA ASN A 76 16.29 -10.39 10.49
C ASN A 76 15.82 -11.83 10.83
N GLN A 77 16.40 -12.85 10.20
CA GLN A 77 16.13 -14.26 10.51
C GLN A 77 17.07 -14.76 11.60
N ILE A 78 18.33 -14.31 11.60
CA ILE A 78 19.31 -14.63 12.65
C ILE A 78 18.83 -14.13 14.01
N SER A 79 18.28 -12.91 14.07
CA SER A 79 17.73 -12.33 15.31
C SER A 79 16.52 -13.07 15.88
N LYS A 80 15.90 -13.99 15.12
CA LYS A 80 14.76 -14.82 15.60
C LYS A 80 15.20 -16.06 16.39
N GLY A 81 16.50 -16.37 16.39
CA GLY A 81 17.07 -17.56 17.05
C GLY A 81 16.94 -18.85 16.23
N SER A 82 17.71 -19.86 16.65
CA SER A 82 17.65 -21.21 16.10
C SER A 82 16.27 -21.82 16.37
N GLY A 83 15.66 -22.44 15.35
CA GLY A 83 14.34 -23.06 15.42
C GLY A 83 13.19 -22.25 14.81
N ARG A 84 13.36 -20.95 14.53
CA ARG A 84 12.38 -20.14 13.76
C ARG A 84 12.97 -19.49 12.51
N ALA A 85 14.29 -19.45 12.40
CA ALA A 85 14.98 -18.86 11.25
C ALA A 85 14.72 -19.66 9.96
N ARG A 86 14.51 -18.94 8.85
CA ARG A 86 14.46 -19.52 7.49
C ARG A 86 15.68 -19.06 6.69
N CYS A 87 16.31 -19.96 5.95
CA CYS A 87 17.41 -19.60 5.05
C CYS A 87 16.91 -18.73 3.88
N ARG A 88 17.82 -17.99 3.25
CA ARG A 88 17.52 -17.05 2.15
C ARG A 88 16.70 -17.69 1.04
N VAL A 89 17.13 -18.87 0.56
CA VAL A 89 16.44 -19.64 -0.48
C VAL A 89 14.99 -19.96 -0.11
N CYS A 90 14.73 -20.38 1.15
CA CYS A 90 13.36 -20.66 1.59
C CYS A 90 12.51 -19.39 1.75
N VAL A 91 13.12 -18.26 2.10
CA VAL A 91 12.43 -16.97 2.16
C VAL A 91 12.06 -16.50 0.75
N GLU A 92 12.99 -16.57 -0.20
CA GLU A 92 12.76 -16.21 -1.60
C GLU A 92 11.65 -17.06 -2.21
N LYS A 93 11.70 -18.39 -2.01
CA LYS A 93 10.64 -19.29 -2.46
C LYS A 93 9.27 -18.92 -1.88
N ALA A 94 9.21 -18.63 -0.58
CA ALA A 94 7.95 -18.21 0.04
C ALA A 94 7.41 -16.91 -0.58
N VAL A 95 8.27 -15.92 -0.84
CA VAL A 95 7.88 -14.67 -1.49
C VAL A 95 7.41 -14.89 -2.93
N THR A 96 8.10 -15.75 -3.70
CA THR A 96 7.68 -16.07 -5.07
C THR A 96 6.35 -16.84 -5.09
N ASP A 97 6.14 -17.78 -4.17
CA ASP A 97 4.91 -18.56 -4.08
C ASP A 97 3.72 -17.70 -3.66
N GLU A 98 3.92 -16.76 -2.73
CA GLU A 98 2.92 -15.75 -2.36
C GLU A 98 2.57 -14.82 -3.53
N ALA A 99 3.58 -14.38 -4.31
CA ALA A 99 3.35 -13.55 -5.49
C ALA A 99 2.56 -14.31 -6.58
N LEU A 100 2.93 -15.57 -6.85
CA LEU A 100 2.26 -16.42 -7.84
C LEU A 100 0.83 -16.74 -7.42
N SER A 101 0.60 -17.10 -6.15
CA SER A 101 -0.76 -17.36 -5.65
C SER A 101 -1.65 -16.11 -5.70
N ALA A 102 -1.09 -14.92 -5.41
CA ALA A 102 -1.80 -13.66 -5.56
C ALA A 102 -2.09 -13.29 -7.03
N GLN A 103 -1.22 -13.68 -7.98
CA GLN A 103 -1.48 -13.53 -9.42
C GLN A 103 -2.58 -14.48 -9.90
N ARG A 104 -2.50 -15.77 -9.57
CA ARG A 104 -3.53 -16.78 -9.89
C ARG A 104 -4.90 -16.37 -9.37
N GLY A 105 -4.97 -15.94 -8.11
CA GLY A 105 -6.23 -15.45 -7.53
C GLY A 105 -6.77 -14.15 -8.16
N ARG A 106 -5.96 -13.38 -8.90
CA ARG A 106 -6.43 -12.26 -9.73
C ARG A 106 -6.95 -12.75 -11.08
N GLU A 107 -6.21 -13.63 -11.74
CA GLU A 107 -6.60 -14.22 -13.03
C GLU A 107 -7.90 -15.02 -12.93
N GLU A 108 -8.07 -15.81 -11.86
CA GLU A 108 -9.30 -16.55 -11.58
C GLU A 108 -10.51 -15.63 -11.38
N ARG A 109 -10.32 -14.46 -10.74
CA ARG A 109 -11.39 -13.46 -10.60
C ARG A 109 -11.78 -12.85 -11.94
N ILE A 110 -10.80 -12.57 -12.80
CA ILE A 110 -11.04 -12.02 -14.14
C ILE A 110 -11.72 -13.08 -15.03
N SER A 111 -11.28 -14.34 -15.00
CA SER A 111 -11.90 -15.41 -15.79
C SER A 111 -13.33 -15.69 -15.33
N ALA A 112 -13.59 -15.69 -14.01
CA ALA A 112 -14.94 -15.79 -13.47
C ALA A 112 -15.82 -14.60 -13.90
N ALA A 113 -15.30 -13.37 -13.90
CA ALA A 113 -16.03 -12.19 -14.37
C ALA A 113 -16.34 -12.27 -15.88
N LYS A 114 -15.39 -12.75 -16.70
CA LYS A 114 -15.61 -13.02 -18.14
C LYS A 114 -16.73 -14.03 -18.36
N ALA A 115 -16.75 -15.11 -17.57
CA ALA A 115 -17.83 -16.10 -17.63
C ALA A 115 -19.19 -15.51 -17.24
N LYS A 116 -19.23 -14.58 -16.26
CA LYS A 116 -20.47 -13.86 -15.91
C LYS A 116 -20.97 -12.97 -17.05
N VAL A 117 -20.07 -12.23 -17.69
CA VAL A 117 -20.43 -11.39 -18.85
C VAL A 117 -20.97 -12.23 -20.00
N ALA A 118 -20.35 -13.38 -20.28
CA ALA A 118 -20.85 -14.30 -21.31
C ALA A 118 -22.27 -14.78 -21.00
N LYS A 119 -22.53 -15.25 -19.77
CA LYS A 119 -23.87 -15.67 -19.33
C LYS A 119 -24.91 -14.54 -19.39
N ALA A 120 -24.53 -13.32 -19.00
CA ALA A 120 -25.41 -12.16 -19.06
C ALA A 120 -25.76 -11.79 -20.51
N LYS A 121 -24.86 -12.01 -21.47
CA LYS A 121 -25.11 -11.75 -22.90
C LYS A 121 -26.05 -12.76 -23.55
N GLU A 122 -26.08 -14.01 -23.07
CA GLU A 122 -26.93 -15.07 -23.63
C GLU A 122 -28.42 -14.90 -23.29
N GLY A 123 -28.76 -14.32 -22.14
CA GLY A 123 -30.17 -14.20 -21.73
C GLY A 123 -30.48 -13.15 -20.67
N GLY A 124 -29.54 -12.25 -20.36
CA GLY A 124 -29.72 -11.23 -19.33
C GLY A 124 -30.38 -9.95 -19.84
N ASN A 125 -30.91 -9.16 -18.90
CA ASN A 125 -31.42 -7.83 -19.19
C ASN A 125 -30.26 -6.84 -19.47
N THR A 126 -30.53 -5.74 -20.18
CA THR A 126 -29.53 -4.70 -20.47
C THR A 126 -28.82 -4.17 -19.23
N ALA A 127 -29.55 -4.04 -18.11
CA ALA A 127 -28.99 -3.63 -16.82
C ALA A 127 -27.99 -4.66 -16.24
N GLU A 128 -28.25 -5.95 -16.44
CA GLU A 128 -27.37 -7.04 -15.96
C GLU A 128 -26.12 -7.17 -16.82
N ILE A 129 -26.24 -6.96 -18.13
CA ILE A 129 -25.10 -6.90 -19.05
C ILE A 129 -24.19 -5.74 -18.64
N LEU A 130 -24.75 -4.55 -18.44
CA LEU A 130 -23.99 -3.36 -18.06
C LEU A 130 -23.29 -3.54 -16.71
N SER A 131 -23.95 -4.16 -15.73
CA SER A 131 -23.33 -4.39 -14.42
C SER A 131 -22.19 -5.41 -14.49
N ALA A 132 -22.37 -6.51 -15.22
CA ALA A 132 -21.33 -7.52 -15.41
C ALA A 132 -20.12 -6.97 -16.18
N GLU A 133 -20.35 -6.18 -17.25
CA GLU A 133 -19.27 -5.54 -18.00
C GLU A 133 -18.52 -4.49 -17.15
N SER A 134 -19.23 -3.74 -16.32
CA SER A 134 -18.63 -2.78 -15.39
C SER A 134 -17.74 -3.48 -14.35
N GLU A 135 -18.17 -4.63 -13.83
CA GLU A 135 -17.36 -5.44 -12.91
C GLU A 135 -16.08 -5.97 -13.57
N LEU A 136 -16.19 -6.51 -14.79
CA LEU A 136 -15.04 -6.97 -15.56
C LEU A 136 -14.05 -5.83 -15.81
N ALA A 137 -14.53 -4.68 -16.27
CA ALA A 137 -13.69 -3.52 -16.54
C ALA A 137 -12.95 -3.04 -15.29
N ALA A 138 -13.62 -3.06 -14.13
CA ALA A 138 -12.99 -2.69 -12.86
C ALA A 138 -11.86 -3.67 -12.45
N LEU A 139 -12.06 -4.98 -12.64
CA LEU A 139 -11.05 -5.99 -12.33
C LEU A 139 -9.85 -5.94 -13.29
N GLU A 140 -10.10 -5.70 -14.58
CA GLU A 140 -9.04 -5.51 -15.57
C GLU A 140 -8.24 -4.23 -15.28
N ALA A 141 -8.91 -3.15 -14.89
CA ALA A 141 -8.24 -1.92 -14.45
C ALA A 141 -7.38 -2.15 -13.19
N GLU A 142 -7.87 -2.90 -12.19
CA GLU A 142 -7.08 -3.27 -11.01
C GLU A 142 -5.84 -4.07 -11.41
N HIS A 143 -5.98 -5.01 -12.33
CA HIS A 143 -4.87 -5.84 -12.81
C HIS A 143 -3.79 -5.03 -13.53
N VAL A 144 -4.19 -4.10 -14.41
CA VAL A 144 -3.26 -3.27 -15.19
C VAL A 144 -2.59 -2.20 -14.33
N THR A 145 -3.36 -1.55 -13.45
CA THR A 145 -2.87 -0.40 -12.68
C THR A 145 -2.26 -0.78 -11.34
N GLY A 146 -2.56 -1.97 -10.81
CA GLY A 146 -2.21 -2.36 -9.45
C GLY A 146 -2.95 -1.58 -8.36
N LEU A 147 -3.90 -0.72 -8.72
CA LEU A 147 -4.68 0.09 -7.79
C LEU A 147 -6.05 -0.53 -7.58
N LYS A 148 -6.41 -0.76 -6.31
CA LYS A 148 -7.75 -1.23 -5.96
C LYS A 148 -8.79 -0.12 -6.22
N PRO A 149 -9.96 -0.44 -6.80
CA PRO A 149 -11.02 0.54 -6.96
C PRO A 149 -11.46 1.06 -5.59
N VAL A 150 -11.27 2.36 -5.37
CA VAL A 150 -11.76 3.03 -4.18
C VAL A 150 -13.21 3.38 -4.42
N LYS A 151 -14.10 2.83 -3.59
CA LYS A 151 -15.49 3.27 -3.54
C LYS A 151 -15.47 4.71 -3.05
N LEU A 152 -15.54 5.66 -3.99
CA LEU A 152 -15.87 7.05 -3.67
C LEU A 152 -17.24 6.95 -3.01
N GLY A 153 -17.26 7.02 -1.68
CA GLY A 153 -18.46 6.76 -0.91
C GLY A 153 -19.62 7.58 -1.46
N LYS A 154 -20.84 7.08 -1.24
CA LYS A 154 -22.01 7.95 -1.06
C LYS A 154 -21.51 9.02 -0.11
N GLY A 155 -21.12 10.18 -0.63
CA GLY A 155 -20.71 11.29 0.21
C GLY A 155 -21.81 11.37 1.24
N ARG A 156 -21.46 11.31 2.53
CA ARG A 156 -22.38 11.79 3.55
C ARG A 156 -22.76 13.16 3.03
N GLY A 157 -23.95 13.25 2.45
CA GLY A 157 -24.48 14.50 1.96
C GLY A 157 -24.33 15.40 3.15
N ARG A 158 -23.51 16.44 3.02
CA ARG A 158 -23.56 17.60 3.89
C ARG A 158 -24.87 18.33 3.54
N GLY A 159 -25.98 17.61 3.69
CA GLY A 159 -27.34 18.01 3.37
C GLY A 159 -28.14 17.82 4.63
N GLY A 160 -28.41 18.94 5.30
CA GLY A 160 -29.59 19.08 6.15
C GLY A 160 -29.54 18.48 7.55
N ARG A 161 -28.80 19.10 8.47
CA ARG A 161 -29.33 19.31 9.83
C ARG A 161 -29.64 20.79 10.03
N TRP A 162 -30.45 21.32 9.12
CA TRP A 162 -31.28 22.50 9.36
C TRP A 162 -32.67 21.97 9.71
N GLY A 163 -33.15 22.29 10.90
CA GLY A 163 -34.56 22.16 11.27
C GLY A 163 -34.92 21.05 12.26
N SER A 164 -35.77 21.41 13.22
CA SER A 164 -36.37 20.61 14.30
C SER A 164 -35.46 20.44 15.54
N GLY A 165 -35.52 21.30 16.57
CA GLY A 165 -36.68 22.05 17.06
C GLY A 165 -37.55 21.16 17.95
N ARG A 166 -37.10 20.93 19.19
CA ARG A 166 -37.84 20.45 20.38
C ARG A 166 -36.81 20.52 21.52
N GLY A 167 -36.79 21.54 22.38
CA GLY A 167 -37.91 22.05 23.13
C GLY A 167 -38.22 21.11 24.30
N SER A 168 -37.23 20.81 25.15
CA SER A 168 -37.46 20.17 26.45
C SER A 168 -37.51 21.26 27.52
N GLY A 169 -38.73 21.70 27.83
CA GLY A 169 -39.01 22.56 28.96
C GLY A 169 -38.55 21.89 30.26
N SER A 170 -37.68 22.59 30.97
CA SER A 170 -37.40 22.37 32.38
C SER A 170 -38.49 23.12 33.15
N SER A 171 -39.47 22.38 33.67
CA SER A 171 -40.47 22.90 34.60
C SER A 171 -40.63 21.91 35.76
N GLY A 172 -40.11 22.34 36.92
CA GLY A 172 -40.54 22.08 38.30
C GLY A 172 -41.06 20.70 38.70
N ARG A 173 -40.45 20.10 39.71
CA ARG A 173 -40.74 20.31 41.14
C ARG A 173 -39.76 19.50 41.98
#